data_AF-A0ABD2N1E3-F1
#
_entry.id   AF-A0ABD2N1E3-F1
#
_cell.length_a   1.000
_cell.length_b   1.000
_cell.length_c   1.000
_cell.angle_alpha   90.00
_cell.angle_beta   90.00
_cell.angle_gamma   90.00
#
_symmetry.space_group_name_H-M   'P 1'
#
loop_
_entity.id
_entity.type
_entity.pdbx_description
1 polymer ?
#
loop_
_entity_poly.entity_id
_entity_poly.type
_entity_poly.pdbx_seq_one_letter_code
_entity_poly.pdbx_strand_id
1 'polypeptide(L)'
;MPIWNNAEIKNIKHKLEAAEIIIRVEKDENSTELYKYFKNAFKKSIESSVREQDAKYLKKATNKSKVIWEVINSKIKHNSTKDENKSTLSPDDLNEFHSR
;
A
#
# COMPACT_ATOMS: atom_id res chain seq x y z
N MET A 1 -10.93 -11.69 -6.26
CA MET A 1 -9.72 -12.03 -7.05
C MET A 1 -8.50 -11.63 -6.24
N PRO A 2 -7.42 -12.42 -6.22
CA PRO A 2 -6.18 -12.01 -5.55
C PRO A 2 -5.60 -10.74 -6.20
N ILE A 3 -5.07 -9.83 -5.38
CA ILE A 3 -4.45 -8.55 -5.78
C ILE A 3 -3.39 -8.75 -6.89
N TRP A 4 -2.74 -9.91 -6.88
CA TRP A 4 -1.74 -10.36 -7.85
C TRP A 4 -2.24 -10.49 -9.29
N ASN A 5 -3.55 -10.45 -9.55
CA ASN A 5 -4.11 -10.51 -10.91
C ASN A 5 -4.31 -9.15 -11.58
N ASN A 6 -3.93 -8.04 -10.94
CA ASN A 6 -3.93 -6.73 -11.60
C ASN A 6 -2.79 -6.65 -12.64
N ALA A 7 -3.14 -6.35 -13.90
CA ALA A 7 -2.19 -6.24 -15.01
C ALA A 7 -1.12 -5.17 -14.77
N GLU A 8 -1.46 -4.08 -14.08
CA GLU A 8 -0.52 -3.01 -13.73
C GLU A 8 0.54 -3.49 -12.72
N ILE A 9 0.10 -4.20 -11.67
CA ILE A 9 0.99 -4.79 -10.66
C ILE A 9 1.95 -5.80 -11.30
N LYS A 10 1.43 -6.66 -12.20
CA LYS A 10 2.26 -7.62 -12.95
C LYS A 10 3.32 -6.92 -13.81
N ASN A 11 2.94 -5.85 -14.51
CA ASN A 11 3.85 -5.10 -15.35
C ASN A 11 4.98 -4.44 -14.53
N ILE A 12 4.63 -3.79 -13.42
CA ILE A 12 5.64 -3.17 -12.55
C ILE A 12 6.54 -4.23 -11.91
N LYS A 13 6.01 -5.41 -11.55
CA LYS A 13 6.81 -6.53 -11.04
C LYS A 13 7.89 -6.98 -12.03
N HIS A 14 7.52 -7.19 -13.30
CA HIS A 14 8.48 -7.59 -14.34
C HIS A 14 9.56 -6.51 -14.56
N LYS A 15 9.19 -5.23 -14.53
CA LYS A 15 10.14 -4.11 -14.62
C LYS A 15 11.10 -4.08 -13.43
N LEU A 16 10.60 -4.36 -12.22
CA LEU A 16 11.43 -4.46 -11.01
C LEU A 16 12.41 -5.64 -11.09
N GLU A 17 11.97 -6.80 -11.56
CA GLU A 17 12.83 -7.98 -11.76
C GLU A 17 13.93 -7.70 -12.79
N ALA A 18 13.60 -7.02 -13.90
CA ALA A 18 14.60 -6.58 -14.87
C ALA A 18 15.60 -5.58 -14.27
N ALA A 19 15.13 -4.59 -13.51
CA ALA A 19 15.99 -3.63 -12.82
C ALA A 19 16.91 -4.30 -11.78
N GLU A 20 16.45 -5.36 -11.12
CA GLU A 20 17.26 -6.14 -10.17
C GLU A 20 18.41 -6.89 -10.86
N ILE A 21 18.22 -7.36 -12.09
CA ILE A 21 19.29 -7.95 -12.89
C ILE A 21 20.32 -6.87 -13.25
N ILE A 22 19.86 -5.71 -13.73
CA ILE A 22 20.72 -4.61 -14.16
C ILE A 22 21.60 -4.11 -13.00
N ILE A 23 21.00 -3.82 -11.82
CA ILE A 23 21.77 -3.34 -10.67
C ILE A 23 22.82 -4.35 -10.17
N ARG A 24 22.56 -5.66 -10.32
CA ARG A 24 23.53 -6.70 -9.96
C ARG A 24 24.75 -6.72 -10.88
N VAL A 25 24.55 -6.38 -12.15
CA VAL A 25 25.60 -6.37 -13.18
C VAL A 25 26.37 -5.05 -13.17
N GLU A 26 25.66 -3.93 -13.31
CA GLU A 26 26.26 -2.61 -13.53
C GLU A 26 26.77 -1.97 -12.23
N LYS A 27 26.02 -2.11 -11.13
CA LYS A 27 26.35 -1.57 -9.78
C LYS A 27 26.69 -0.08 -9.75
N ASP A 28 26.25 0.69 -10.74
CA ASP A 28 26.42 2.13 -10.80
C ASP A 28 25.27 2.88 -10.11
N GLU A 29 25.41 4.19 -10.01
CA GLU A 29 24.43 5.06 -9.34
C GLU A 29 23.08 5.08 -10.09
N ASN A 30 23.09 5.09 -11.42
CA ASN A 30 21.85 5.13 -12.21
C ASN A 30 21.06 3.84 -12.10
N SER A 31 21.72 2.67 -12.18
CA SER A 31 21.03 1.39 -11.98
C SER A 31 20.47 1.23 -10.56
N THR A 32 21.14 1.82 -9.57
CA THR A 32 20.65 1.89 -8.19
C THR A 32 19.40 2.76 -8.05
N GLU A 33 19.38 3.95 -8.67
CA GLU A 33 18.21 4.81 -8.68
C GLU A 33 17.03 4.18 -9.41
N LEU A 34 17.28 3.52 -10.55
CA LEU A 34 16.26 2.84 -11.33
C LEU A 34 15.59 1.71 -10.52
N TYR A 35 16.38 0.91 -9.81
CA TYR A 35 15.85 -0.12 -8.91
C TYR A 35 15.01 0.49 -7.78
N LYS A 36 15.50 1.54 -7.11
CA LYS A 36 14.76 2.25 -6.05
C LYS A 36 13.42 2.80 -6.58
N TYR A 37 13.42 3.38 -7.78
CA TYR A 37 12.23 3.89 -8.43
C TYR A 37 11.18 2.78 -8.63
N PHE A 38 11.55 1.66 -9.27
CA PHE A 38 10.61 0.57 -9.52
C PHE A 38 10.14 -0.11 -8.24
N LYS A 39 11.01 -0.22 -7.23
CA LYS A 39 10.65 -0.76 -5.91
C LYS A 39 9.58 0.10 -5.24
N ASN A 40 9.75 1.43 -5.28
CA ASN A 40 8.76 2.36 -4.74
C ASN A 40 7.46 2.36 -5.55
N ALA A 41 7.54 2.30 -6.88
CA ALA A 41 6.37 2.20 -7.75
C ALA A 41 5.58 0.92 -7.47
N PHE A 42 6.26 -0.22 -7.29
CA PHE A 42 5.63 -1.50 -6.96
C PHE A 42 4.88 -1.44 -5.63
N LYS A 43 5.54 -0.90 -4.58
CA LYS A 43 4.90 -0.72 -3.27
C LYS A 43 3.64 0.15 -3.37
N LYS A 44 3.70 1.30 -4.06
CA LYS A 44 2.55 2.18 -4.27
C LYS A 44 1.42 1.50 -5.04
N SER A 45 1.73 0.70 -6.05
CA SER A 45 0.74 -0.02 -6.85
C SER A 45 -0.02 -1.07 -6.01
N ILE A 46 0.69 -1.82 -5.16
CA ILE A 46 0.07 -2.75 -4.20
C ILE A 46 -0.83 -2.01 -3.23
N GLU A 47 -0.34 -0.93 -2.60
CA GLU A 47 -1.12 -0.12 -1.67
C GLU A 47 -2.38 0.46 -2.32
N SER A 48 -2.26 0.94 -3.56
CA SER A 48 -3.41 1.44 -4.32
C SER A 48 -4.44 0.35 -4.60
N SER A 49 -4.00 -0.83 -5.05
CA SER A 49 -4.90 -1.95 -5.33
C SER A 49 -5.62 -2.45 -4.06
N VAL A 50 -4.97 -2.42 -2.90
CA VAL A 50 -5.60 -2.73 -1.61
C VAL A 50 -6.66 -1.68 -1.28
N ARG A 51 -6.34 -0.38 -1.40
CA ARG A 51 -7.31 0.71 -1.18
C ARG A 51 -8.53 0.59 -2.08
N GLU A 52 -8.33 0.25 -3.35
CA GLU A 52 -9.44 0.02 -4.29
C GLU A 52 -10.30 -1.18 -3.89
N GLN A 53 -9.68 -2.25 -3.39
CA GLN A 53 -10.41 -3.41 -2.92
C GLN A 53 -11.24 -3.08 -1.68
N ASP A 54 -10.67 -2.38 -0.70
CA ASP A 54 -11.38 -1.86 0.48
C ASP A 54 -12.57 -0.98 0.04
N ALA A 55 -12.35 -0.07 -0.91
CA ALA A 55 -13.40 0.81 -1.44
C ALA A 55 -14.50 0.02 -2.16
N LYS A 56 -14.15 -1.00 -2.95
CA LYS A 56 -15.12 -1.89 -3.61
C LYS A 56 -15.91 -2.70 -2.58
N TYR A 57 -15.27 -3.16 -1.51
CA TYR A 57 -15.92 -3.89 -0.42
C TYR A 57 -16.92 -3.00 0.32
N LEU A 58 -16.53 -1.77 0.66
CA LEU A 58 -17.40 -0.76 1.28
C LEU A 58 -18.59 -0.36 0.39
N LYS A 59 -18.37 -0.16 -0.91
CA LYS A 59 -19.43 0.22 -1.85
C LYS A 59 -20.52 -0.85 -2.00
N LYS A 60 -20.15 -2.12 -1.88
CA LYS A 60 -21.07 -3.27 -2.03
C LYS A 60 -21.68 -3.73 -0.70
N ALA A 61 -21.27 -3.16 0.43
CA ALA A 61 -21.70 -3.58 1.75
C ALA A 61 -23.12 -3.10 2.07
N THR A 62 -24.00 -4.02 2.45
CA THR A 62 -25.34 -3.71 2.97
C THR A 62 -25.26 -3.05 4.36
N ASN A 63 -24.30 -3.47 5.19
CA ASN A 63 -24.00 -2.86 6.47
C ASN A 63 -22.61 -2.20 6.43
N LYS A 64 -22.59 -0.91 6.06
CA LYS A 64 -21.36 -0.14 5.92
C LYS A 64 -20.60 -0.04 7.25
N SER A 65 -21.28 0.17 8.37
CA SER A 65 -20.64 0.32 9.69
C SER A 65 -19.86 -0.93 10.11
N LYS A 66 -20.39 -2.13 9.85
CA LYS A 66 -19.67 -3.38 10.11
C LYS A 66 -18.42 -3.51 9.26
N VAL A 67 -18.53 -3.23 7.96
CA VAL A 67 -17.41 -3.33 7.02
C VAL A 67 -16.32 -2.30 7.30
N ILE A 68 -16.68 -1.07 7.71
CA ILE A 68 -15.72 -0.07 8.18
C ILE A 68 -14.90 -0.61 9.35
N TRP A 69 -15.55 -1.20 10.35
CA TRP A 69 -14.87 -1.82 11.50
C TRP A 69 -13.95 -2.98 11.11
N GLU A 70 -14.37 -3.82 10.16
CA GLU A 70 -13.53 -4.92 9.65
C GLU A 70 -12.27 -4.41 8.94
N VAL A 71 -12.41 -3.38 8.08
CA VAL A 71 -11.27 -2.75 7.40
C VAL A 71 -10.29 -2.14 8.41
N ILE A 72 -10.79 -1.39 9.40
CA ILE A 72 -9.96 -0.79 10.47
C ILE A 72 -9.22 -1.88 11.26
N ASN A 73 -9.95 -2.89 11.74
CA ASN A 73 -9.36 -3.97 12.54
C ASN A 73 -8.32 -4.78 11.77
N SER A 74 -8.50 -4.98 10.47
CA SER A 74 -7.51 -5.66 9.63
C SER A 74 -6.17 -4.91 9.56
N LYS A 75 -6.20 -3.58 9.62
CA LYS A 75 -5.00 -2.71 9.57
C LYS A 75 -4.32 -2.60 10.93
N ILE A 76 -5.09 -2.55 12.02
CA ILE A 76 -4.56 -2.56 13.39
C ILE A 76 -3.81 -3.86 13.67
N LYS A 77 -4.39 -5.02 13.35
CA LYS A 77 -3.73 -6.32 13.53
C LYS A 77 -2.43 -6.46 12.72
N HIS A 78 -2.37 -5.79 11.57
CA HIS A 78 -1.19 -5.79 10.70
C HIS A 78 -0.06 -4.87 11.21
N ASN A 79 -0.38 -3.86 12.03
CA ASN A 79 0.59 -2.96 12.68
C ASN A 79 1.03 -3.45 14.06
N SER A 80 0.20 -4.22 14.78
CA SER A 80 0.56 -4.80 16.10
C SER A 80 1.70 -5.82 16.06
N THR A 81 2.22 -6.19 14.88
CA THR A 81 3.44 -7.01 14.76
C THR A 81 4.72 -6.20 14.50
N LYS A 82 4.66 -4.87 14.33
CA LYS A 82 5.86 -4.07 14.01
C LYS A 82 6.04 -2.68 14.61
N ASP A 83 5.10 -2.09 15.33
CA ASP A 83 5.33 -0.78 15.96
C ASP A 83 4.73 -0.71 17.37
N GLU A 84 5.55 -0.97 18.40
CA GLU A 84 5.20 -0.69 19.79
C GLU A 84 5.42 0.78 20.20
N ASN A 85 5.96 1.66 19.34
CA ASN A 85 6.22 3.05 19.75
C ASN A 85 6.12 4.06 18.59
N LYS A 86 4.94 4.67 18.45
CA LYS A 86 4.69 6.10 18.10
C LYS A 86 3.30 6.26 17.48
N SER A 87 2.27 6.22 18.32
CA SER A 87 1.03 6.91 17.97
C SER A 87 1.21 8.38 18.32
N THR A 88 1.49 9.21 17.32
CA THR A 88 1.55 10.67 17.46
C THR A 88 0.31 11.24 16.79
N LEU A 89 -0.87 10.84 17.28
CA LEU A 89 -2.12 11.52 16.93
C LEU A 89 -2.26 12.69 17.89
N SER A 90 -2.18 13.90 17.35
CA SER A 90 -2.47 15.12 18.11
C SER A 90 -3.99 15.24 18.25
N PRO A 91 -4.53 15.80 19.35
CA PRO A 91 -5.93 16.16 19.47
C PRO A 91 -6.45 17.00 18.28
N ASP A 92 -5.56 17.73 17.59
CA ASP A 92 -5.89 18.52 16.40
C ASP A 92 -6.28 17.67 15.18
N ASP A 93 -5.78 16.43 15.08
CA ASP A 93 -6.11 15.51 13.97
C ASP A 93 -7.59 15.08 14.01
N LEU A 94 -8.27 15.21 15.16
CA LEU A 94 -9.69 14.91 15.33
C LEU A 94 -10.59 16.09 14.93
N ASN A 95 -10.10 17.33 15.01
CA ASN A 95 -10.88 18.54 14.71
C ASN A 95 -11.02 18.79 13.20
N GLU A 96 -10.13 18.22 12.37
CA GLU A 96 -10.17 18.38 10.92
C GLU A 96 -11.37 17.65 10.28
N PHE A 97 -11.91 16.61 10.95
CA PHE A 97 -13.02 15.81 10.42
C PHE A 97 -14.42 16.37 10.70
N HIS A 98 -14.55 17.34 11.62
CA HIS A 98 -15.83 17.92 12.01
C HIS A 98 -16.13 19.29 11.38
N SER A 99 -15.22 19.81 10.55
CA SER A 99 -15.32 21.17 9.98
C SER A 99 -15.81 21.19 8.52
N ARG A 100 -16.64 20.22 8.09
CA ARG A 100 -17.26 20.21 6.75
C ARG A 100 -18.78 20.10 6.83
#